data_AF-A0A5J4SMA8-F1
#
_entry.id   AF-A0A5J4SMA8-F1
#
_cell.length_a   1.000
_cell.length_b   1.000
_cell.length_c   1.000
_cell.angle_alpha   90.00
_cell.angle_beta   90.00
_cell.angle_gamma   90.00
#
_symmetry.space_group_name_H-M   'P 1'
#
loop_
_entity.id
_entity.type
_entity.pdbx_description
1 polymer ?
#
loop_
_entity_poly.entity_id
_entity_poly.type
_entity_poly.pdbx_seq_one_letter_code
_entity_poly.pdbx_strand_id
1 'polypeptide(L)'
;MNTDKIDTSAVYALFEEIKESLRQNKSNKSVEPTQVDMTAVNAMTERFENLIAEVRKPTKVNHHHVISIGSNKVFFSLIGMCIIILILMFAIYNQRQTISQYEDNDLKYRYIKIQGQATENNIYRLEKQFEYRDSIVIIRKQVEKYEQLVKEQAERIERGKQNEKETDKLTKEIESLKKCK
;
A
#
# COMPACT_ATOMS: atom_id res chain seq x y z
N MET A 1 17.44 16.01 29.03
CA MET A 1 16.27 16.80 29.44
C MET A 1 16.81 18.01 30.18
N ASN A 2 17.08 19.11 29.46
CA ASN A 2 17.34 20.43 30.03
C ASN A 2 16.45 21.38 29.25
N THR A 3 15.34 21.77 29.87
CA THR A 3 14.53 22.87 29.38
C THR A 3 15.17 24.13 29.91
N ASP A 4 16.13 24.70 29.18
CA ASP A 4 16.54 26.08 29.40
C ASP A 4 15.33 26.92 28.99
N LYS A 5 14.46 27.14 29.97
CA LYS A 5 13.38 28.12 29.88
C LYS A 5 14.09 29.43 29.63
N ILE A 6 13.83 30.02 28.47
CA ILE A 6 14.21 31.39 28.14
C ILE A 6 14.06 32.21 29.40
N ASP A 7 15.14 32.85 29.85
CA ASP A 7 15.15 33.57 31.11
C ASP A 7 14.26 34.82 30.95
N THR A 8 12.97 34.61 31.12
CA THR A 8 11.90 35.59 30.89
C THR A 8 12.09 36.80 31.79
N SER A 9 12.81 36.63 32.90
CA SER A 9 13.26 37.68 33.80
C SER A 9 14.13 38.72 33.08
N ALA A 10 15.11 38.29 32.27
CA ALA A 10 16.01 39.20 31.56
C ALA A 10 15.29 39.99 30.45
N VAL A 11 14.34 39.34 29.77
CA VAL A 11 13.50 40.00 28.75
C VAL A 11 12.57 41.03 29.39
N TYR A 12 12.00 40.72 30.55
CA TYR A 12 11.13 41.64 31.29
C TYR A 12 11.89 42.85 31.84
N ALA A 13 13.13 42.64 32.30
CA ALA A 13 13.98 43.71 32.83
C ALA A 13 14.30 44.77 31.75
N LEU A 14 14.68 44.34 30.55
CA LEU A 14 14.93 45.26 29.43
C LEU A 14 13.65 46.01 28.99
N PHE A 15 12.49 45.36 29.08
CA PHE A 15 11.22 46.01 28.77
C PHE A 15 10.85 47.11 29.78
N GLU A 16 11.06 46.86 31.07
CA GLU A 16 10.84 47.89 32.10
C GLU A 16 11.86 49.02 31.99
N GLU A 17 13.11 48.74 31.64
CA GLU A 17 14.14 49.76 31.40
C GLU A 17 13.78 50.67 30.21
N ILE A 18 13.23 50.11 29.12
CA ILE A 18 12.71 50.88 27.98
C ILE A 18 11.51 51.74 28.39
N LYS A 19 10.57 51.18 29.15
CA LYS A 19 9.39 51.89 29.63
C LYS A 19 9.76 53.04 30.56
N GLU A 20 10.80 52.88 31.36
CA GLU A 20 11.31 53.92 32.25
C GLU A 20 12.03 55.04 31.48
N SER A 21 12.83 54.72 30.45
CA SER A 21 13.46 55.73 29.59
C SER A 21 12.43 56.54 28.78
N LEU A 22 11.36 55.89 28.31
CA LEU A 22 10.23 56.57 27.65
C LEU A 22 9.43 57.46 28.61
N ARG A 23 9.35 57.08 29.90
CA ARG A 23 8.70 57.89 30.94
C ARG A 23 9.50 59.15 31.28
N GLN A 24 10.83 59.04 31.36
CA GLN A 24 11.72 60.20 31.56
C GLN A 24 11.64 61.20 30.40
N ASN A 25 11.46 60.71 29.18
CA ASN A 25 11.29 61.59 28.01
C ASN A 25 9.95 62.35 28.04
N LYS A 26 8.91 61.78 28.68
CA LYS A 26 7.55 62.36 28.72
C LYS A 26 7.33 63.39 29.83
N SER A 27 8.15 63.42 30.89
CA SER A 27 8.04 64.41 31.99
C SER A 27 8.60 65.79 31.63
N ASN A 28 9.30 65.92 30.51
CA ASN A 28 9.90 67.16 30.05
C ASN A 28 9.06 67.70 28.89
N LYS A 29 8.10 68.60 29.14
CA LYS A 29 7.39 69.27 28.03
C LYS A 29 8.02 70.63 27.72
N SER A 30 8.74 70.72 26.61
CA SER A 30 8.59 71.79 25.61
C SER A 30 9.09 71.31 24.24
N VAL A 31 8.39 71.77 23.21
CA VAL A 31 8.49 71.57 21.76
C VAL A 31 9.92 71.47 21.19
N GLU A 32 10.28 70.33 20.56
CA GLU A 32 11.00 70.13 19.27
C GLU A 32 11.64 68.72 19.17
N PRO A 33 11.85 68.16 17.94
CA PRO A 33 12.13 66.74 17.74
C PRO A 33 13.61 66.42 17.95
N THR A 34 14.03 66.20 19.19
CA THR A 34 15.44 65.86 19.44
C THR A 34 15.70 64.38 19.22
N GLN A 35 16.16 64.10 18.00
CA GLN A 35 17.00 62.99 17.54
C GLN A 35 17.24 61.88 18.57
N VAL A 36 16.49 60.79 18.41
CA VAL A 36 16.78 59.50 19.05
C VAL A 36 18.26 59.18 18.82
N ASP A 37 19.01 58.92 19.89
CA ASP A 37 20.42 58.53 19.80
C ASP A 37 20.52 57.19 19.06
N MET A 38 20.73 57.29 17.74
CA MET A 38 20.79 56.14 16.82
C MET A 38 21.87 55.15 17.22
N THR A 39 22.88 55.58 17.97
CA THR A 39 23.96 54.73 18.48
C THR A 39 23.46 53.75 19.53
N ALA A 40 22.65 54.22 20.48
CA ALA A 40 22.03 53.38 21.51
C ALA A 40 20.96 52.45 20.92
N VAL A 41 20.19 52.93 19.94
CA VAL A 41 19.20 52.10 19.22
C VAL A 41 19.88 51.00 18.41
N ASN A 42 20.94 51.32 17.66
CA ASN A 42 21.67 50.34 16.89
C ASN A 42 22.33 49.28 17.77
N ALA A 43 22.88 49.67 18.92
CA ALA A 43 23.45 48.73 19.89
C ALA A 43 22.38 47.78 20.47
N MET A 44 21.15 48.27 20.71
CA MET A 44 20.04 47.43 21.12
C MET A 44 19.57 46.51 19.99
N THR A 45 19.51 47.00 18.74
CA THR A 45 19.15 46.20 17.56
C THR A 45 20.15 45.08 17.33
N GLU A 46 21.47 45.33 17.41
CA GLU A 46 22.48 44.28 17.29
C GLU A 46 22.36 43.22 18.39
N ARG A 47 22.06 43.62 19.64
CA ARG A 47 21.81 42.67 20.73
C ARG A 47 20.58 41.80 20.47
N PHE A 48 19.53 42.38 19.90
CA PHE A 48 18.32 41.65 19.54
C PHE A 48 18.56 40.70 18.37
N GLU A 49 19.28 41.14 17.34
CA GLU A 49 19.70 40.32 16.19
C GLU A 49 20.54 39.11 16.66
N ASN A 50 21.47 39.32 17.59
CA ASN A 50 22.29 38.25 18.15
C ASN A 50 21.46 37.23 18.95
N LEU A 51 20.50 37.67 19.76
CA LEU A 51 19.58 36.78 20.47
C LEU A 51 18.65 36.02 19.51
N ILE A 52 18.16 36.68 18.46
CA ILE A 52 17.36 36.01 17.41
C ILE A 52 18.22 34.97 16.67
N ALA A 53 19.46 35.29 16.34
CA ALA A 53 20.39 34.36 15.69
C ALA A 53 20.72 33.15 16.58
N GLU A 54 20.81 33.36 17.90
CA GLU A 54 21.01 32.29 18.87
C GLU A 54 19.77 31.39 19.03
N VAL A 55 18.57 31.98 19.10
CA VAL A 55 17.29 31.24 19.13
C VAL A 55 17.00 30.51 17.83
N ARG A 56 17.46 31.04 16.68
CA ARG A 56 17.25 30.46 15.35
C ARG A 56 18.17 29.27 15.05
N LYS A 57 19.12 28.93 15.93
CA LYS A 57 19.90 27.69 15.79
C LYS A 57 18.93 26.50 15.84
N PRO A 58 18.79 25.72 14.74
CA PRO A 58 17.81 24.64 14.71
C PRO A 58 18.24 23.54 15.68
N THR A 59 17.45 23.31 16.73
CA THR A 59 17.63 22.17 17.63
C THR A 59 17.40 20.88 16.85
N LYS A 60 18.48 20.21 16.46
CA LYS A 60 18.42 18.87 15.84
C LYS A 60 18.02 17.86 16.90
N VAL A 61 16.74 17.49 16.92
CA VAL A 61 16.23 16.42 17.80
C VAL A 61 16.49 15.07 17.14
N ASN A 62 17.58 14.41 17.55
CA ASN A 62 17.90 13.05 17.14
C ASN A 62 17.08 12.06 17.97
N HIS A 63 16.18 11.32 17.31
CA HIS A 63 15.45 10.22 17.94
C HIS A 63 16.27 8.94 17.77
N HIS A 64 16.75 8.35 18.87
CA HIS A 64 17.44 7.06 18.84
C HIS A 64 16.56 5.99 19.49
N HIS A 65 16.23 4.94 18.74
CA HIS A 65 15.56 3.77 19.29
C HIS A 65 16.62 2.77 19.75
N VAL A 66 16.82 2.68 21.06
CA VAL A 66 17.70 1.68 21.68
C VAL A 66 16.84 0.51 22.15
N ILE A 67 16.96 -0.63 21.48
CA ILE A 67 16.32 -1.88 21.90
C ILE A 67 17.34 -2.64 22.76
N SER A 68 17.20 -2.55 24.08
CA SER A 68 18.05 -3.29 25.03
C SER A 68 17.49 -4.70 25.26
N ILE A 69 18.06 -5.71 24.60
CA ILE A 69 17.73 -7.13 24.85
C ILE A 69 18.53 -7.59 26.07
N GLY A 70 18.00 -7.33 27.27
CA GLY A 70 18.68 -7.61 28.55
C GLY A 70 18.51 -9.03 29.09
N SER A 71 17.60 -9.83 28.52
CA SER A 71 17.26 -11.18 29.04
C SER A 71 17.70 -12.27 28.08
N ASN A 72 18.56 -13.17 28.56
CA ASN A 72 19.06 -14.32 27.79
C ASN A 72 17.91 -15.20 27.25
N LYS A 73 16.83 -15.35 28.03
CA LYS A 73 15.63 -16.10 27.63
C LYS A 73 14.90 -15.45 26.44
N VAL A 74 14.80 -14.12 26.43
CA VAL A 74 14.15 -13.36 25.34
C VAL A 74 14.99 -13.44 24.07
N PHE A 75 16.31 -13.36 24.20
CA PHE A 75 17.23 -13.50 23.06
C PHE A 75 17.12 -14.88 22.39
N PHE A 76 17.16 -15.97 23.17
CA PHE A 76 16.96 -17.31 22.61
C PHE A 76 15.56 -17.52 22.05
N SER A 77 14.53 -16.94 22.67
CA SER A 77 13.17 -16.97 22.13
C SER A 77 13.07 -16.25 20.79
N LEU A 78 13.71 -15.09 20.65
CA LEU A 78 13.78 -14.34 19.39
C LEU A 78 14.49 -15.16 18.31
N ILE A 79 15.63 -15.77 18.64
CA ILE A 79 16.35 -16.66 17.72
C ILE A 79 15.47 -17.85 17.31
N GLY A 80 14.79 -18.49 18.26
CA GLY A 80 13.88 -19.61 17.99
C GLY A 80 12.74 -19.20 17.05
N MET A 81 12.13 -18.04 17.28
CA MET A 81 11.13 -17.46 16.39
C MET A 81 11.68 -17.23 14.98
N CYS A 82 12.87 -16.65 14.85
CA CYS A 82 13.52 -16.46 13.55
C CYS A 82 13.77 -17.80 12.83
N ILE A 83 14.23 -18.83 13.54
CA ILE A 83 14.46 -20.16 12.97
C ILE A 83 13.15 -20.77 12.47
N ILE A 84 12.07 -20.68 13.24
CA ILE A 84 10.75 -21.19 12.82
C ILE A 84 10.26 -20.45 11.56
N ILE A 85 10.41 -19.12 11.50
CA ILE A 85 10.05 -18.33 10.31
C ILE A 85 10.86 -18.79 9.09
N LEU A 86 12.15 -19.05 9.24
CA LEU A 86 13.00 -19.55 8.14
C LEU A 86 12.56 -20.94 7.67
N ILE A 87 12.23 -21.85 8.60
CA ILE A 87 11.71 -23.19 8.26
C ILE A 87 10.39 -23.08 7.49
N LEU A 88 9.46 -22.23 7.95
CA LEU A 88 8.19 -21.99 7.26
C LEU A 88 8.41 -21.39 5.87
N MET A 89 9.33 -20.44 5.74
CA MET A 89 9.68 -19.84 4.46
C MET A 89 10.24 -20.89 3.48
N PHE A 90 11.11 -21.77 3.96
CA PHE A 90 11.65 -22.87 3.16
C PHE A 90 10.56 -23.88 2.76
N ALA A 91 9.66 -24.23 3.67
CA ALA A 91 8.53 -25.11 3.38
C ALA A 91 7.61 -24.52 2.30
N ILE A 92 7.25 -23.23 2.43
CA ILE A 92 6.44 -22.52 1.43
C ILE A 92 7.17 -22.46 0.09
N TYR A 93 8.49 -22.21 0.08
CA TYR A 93 9.26 -22.17 -1.15
C TYR A 93 9.22 -23.51 -1.90
N ASN A 94 9.43 -24.62 -1.20
CA ASN A 94 9.34 -25.95 -1.79
C ASN A 94 7.91 -26.26 -2.28
N GLN A 95 6.88 -25.88 -1.51
CA GLN A 95 5.49 -26.06 -1.92
C GLN A 95 5.14 -25.27 -3.20
N ARG A 96 5.66 -24.04 -3.36
CA ARG A 96 5.40 -23.22 -4.55
C ARG A 96 5.84 -23.94 -5.84
N GLN A 97 6.96 -24.64 -5.81
CA GLN A 97 7.43 -25.39 -6.96
C GLN A 97 6.45 -26.53 -7.32
N THR A 98 6.01 -27.30 -6.33
CA THR A 98 5.04 -28.40 -6.55
C THR A 98 3.68 -27.87 -7.00
N ILE A 99 3.19 -26.78 -6.41
CA ILE A 99 1.92 -26.15 -6.79
C ILE A 99 1.96 -25.69 -8.24
N SER A 100 3.05 -25.04 -8.67
CA SER A 100 3.22 -24.63 -10.07
C SER A 100 3.18 -25.83 -11.02
N GLN A 101 3.82 -26.94 -10.65
CA GLN A 101 3.80 -28.16 -11.45
C GLN A 101 2.39 -28.75 -11.57
N TYR A 102 1.59 -28.72 -10.49
CA TYR A 102 0.21 -29.19 -10.55
C TYR A 102 -0.67 -28.31 -11.45
N GLU A 103 -0.51 -26.99 -11.38
CA GLU A 103 -1.23 -26.07 -12.28
C GLU A 103 -0.86 -26.30 -13.76
N ASP A 104 0.42 -26.51 -14.05
CA ASP A 104 0.89 -26.77 -15.41
C ASP A 104 0.38 -28.13 -15.92
N ASN A 105 0.41 -29.16 -15.08
CA ASN A 105 -0.09 -30.49 -15.42
C ASN A 105 -1.60 -30.49 -15.67
N ASP A 106 -2.38 -29.78 -14.86
CA ASP A 106 -3.82 -29.59 -15.10
C ASP A 106 -4.08 -28.90 -16.44
N LEU A 107 -3.32 -27.85 -16.75
CA LEU A 107 -3.44 -27.14 -18.02
C LEU A 107 -3.08 -28.02 -19.21
N LYS A 108 -1.99 -28.82 -19.11
CA LYS A 108 -1.60 -29.81 -20.13
C LYS A 108 -2.73 -30.82 -20.35
N TYR A 109 -3.31 -31.36 -19.28
CA TYR A 109 -4.41 -32.32 -19.37
C TYR A 109 -5.64 -31.73 -20.09
N ARG A 110 -6.08 -30.54 -19.68
CA ARG A 110 -7.20 -29.85 -20.33
C ARG A 110 -6.93 -29.57 -21.81
N TYR A 111 -5.71 -29.15 -22.15
CA TYR A 111 -5.33 -28.92 -23.54
C TYR A 111 -5.38 -30.19 -24.39
N ILE A 112 -4.83 -31.30 -23.90
CA ILE A 112 -4.89 -32.61 -24.58
C ILE A 112 -6.35 -33.06 -24.77
N LYS A 113 -7.20 -32.85 -23.76
CA LYS A 113 -8.63 -33.17 -23.83
C LYS A 113 -9.34 -32.40 -24.96
N ILE A 114 -8.94 -31.16 -25.22
CA ILE A 114 -9.47 -30.34 -26.32
C ILE A 114 -8.95 -30.82 -27.67
N GLN A 115 -7.66 -31.16 -27.75
CA GLN A 115 -7.05 -31.71 -28.97
C GLN A 115 -7.66 -33.05 -29.40
N GLY A 116 -8.20 -33.82 -28.45
CA GLY A 116 -8.87 -35.11 -28.72
C GLY A 116 -7.92 -36.23 -29.14
N GLN A 117 -6.61 -35.99 -29.18
CA GLN A 117 -5.58 -36.94 -29.57
C GLN A 117 -4.33 -36.81 -28.69
N ALA A 118 -3.96 -37.89 -28.01
CA ALA A 118 -2.77 -37.98 -27.17
C ALA A 118 -1.62 -38.71 -27.90
N THR A 119 -1.28 -38.26 -29.10
CA THR A 119 -0.15 -38.81 -29.86
C THR A 119 1.18 -38.37 -29.24
N GLU A 120 2.18 -39.25 -29.26
CA GLU A 120 3.53 -38.96 -28.72
C GLU A 120 4.11 -37.63 -29.24
N ASN A 121 3.98 -37.36 -30.55
CA ASN A 121 4.45 -36.11 -31.14
C ASN A 121 3.72 -34.87 -30.59
N ASN A 122 2.41 -34.96 -30.32
CA ASN A 122 1.66 -33.85 -29.75
C ASN A 122 2.06 -33.59 -28.29
N ILE A 123 2.29 -34.66 -27.51
CA ILE A 123 2.78 -34.58 -26.14
C ILE A 123 4.18 -33.96 -26.11
N TYR A 124 5.08 -34.40 -26.99
CA TYR A 124 6.43 -33.85 -27.09
C TYR A 124 6.42 -32.36 -27.44
N ARG A 125 5.61 -31.95 -28.42
CA ARG A 125 5.45 -30.53 -28.79
C ARG A 125 4.86 -29.70 -27.65
N LEU A 126 3.89 -30.26 -26.93
CA LEU A 126 3.28 -29.60 -25.78
C LEU A 126 4.30 -29.41 -24.66
N GLU A 127 5.10 -30.43 -24.34
CA GLU A 127 6.15 -30.33 -23.32
C GLU A 127 7.15 -29.22 -23.68
N LYS A 128 7.59 -29.17 -24.94
CA LYS A 128 8.47 -28.12 -25.43
C LYS A 128 7.85 -26.72 -25.33
N GLN A 129 6.54 -26.58 -25.49
CA GLN A 129 5.86 -25.31 -25.30
C GLN A 129 5.85 -24.89 -23.82
N PHE A 130 5.72 -25.84 -22.89
CA PHE A 130 5.75 -25.55 -21.46
C PHE A 130 7.14 -25.16 -20.92
N GLU A 131 8.20 -25.32 -21.72
CA GLU A 131 9.51 -24.72 -21.41
C GLU A 131 9.48 -23.18 -21.48
N TYR A 132 8.58 -22.60 -22.29
CA TYR A 132 8.49 -21.16 -22.52
C TYR A 132 7.24 -20.56 -21.89
N ARG A 133 7.43 -19.62 -20.96
CA ARG A 133 6.34 -18.98 -20.20
C ARG A 133 5.28 -18.32 -21.08
N ASP A 134 5.68 -17.72 -22.20
CA ASP A 134 4.75 -17.07 -23.15
C ASP A 134 3.80 -18.08 -23.81
N SER A 135 4.31 -19.28 -24.11
CA SER A 135 3.52 -20.36 -24.70
C SER A 135 2.47 -20.88 -23.71
N ILE A 136 2.81 -20.97 -22.42
CA ILE A 136 1.86 -21.35 -21.36
C ILE A 136 0.68 -20.37 -21.32
N VAL A 137 0.95 -19.06 -21.41
CA VAL A 137 -0.10 -18.03 -21.43
C VAL A 137 -1.01 -18.18 -22.65
N ILE A 138 -0.44 -18.48 -23.81
CA ILE A 138 -1.21 -18.71 -25.04
C ILE A 138 -2.10 -19.95 -24.90
N ILE A 139 -1.54 -21.06 -24.42
CA ILE A 139 -2.28 -22.31 -24.18
C ILE A 139 -3.42 -22.07 -23.19
N ARG A 140 -3.17 -21.36 -22.08
CA ARG A 140 -4.20 -21.02 -21.09
C ARG A 140 -5.37 -20.28 -21.72
N LYS A 141 -5.10 -19.25 -22.54
CA LYS A 141 -6.15 -18.51 -23.26
C LYS A 141 -6.91 -19.38 -24.26
N GLN A 142 -6.23 -20.32 -24.94
CA GLN A 142 -6.87 -21.24 -25.86
C GLN A 142 -7.82 -22.20 -25.13
N VAL A 143 -7.37 -22.77 -24.02
CA VAL A 143 -8.19 -23.65 -23.17
C VAL A 143 -9.41 -22.89 -22.64
N GLU A 144 -9.20 -21.72 -22.05
CA GLU A 144 -10.27 -20.89 -21.48
C GLU A 144 -11.34 -20.51 -22.51
N LYS A 145 -10.91 -20.09 -23.71
CA LYS A 145 -11.83 -19.75 -24.80
C LYS A 145 -12.66 -20.96 -25.24
N TYR A 146 -12.04 -22.14 -25.34
CA TYR A 146 -12.76 -23.35 -25.72
C TYR A 146 -13.77 -23.76 -24.64
N GLU A 147 -13.36 -23.75 -23.37
CA GLU A 147 -14.25 -24.07 -22.24
C GLU A 147 -15.46 -23.13 -22.18
N GLN A 148 -15.24 -21.84 -22.43
CA GLN A 148 -16.32 -20.87 -22.52
C GLN A 148 -17.29 -21.18 -23.67
N LEU A 149 -16.77 -21.47 -24.87
CA LEU A 149 -17.61 -21.82 -26.03
C LEU A 149 -18.40 -23.11 -25.81
N VAL A 150 -17.81 -24.11 -25.16
CA VAL A 150 -18.51 -25.36 -24.81
C VAL A 150 -19.63 -25.08 -23.80
N LYS A 151 -19.38 -24.25 -22.80
CA LYS A 151 -20.38 -23.85 -21.81
C LYS A 151 -21.55 -23.09 -22.47
N GLU A 152 -21.25 -22.10 -23.31
CA GLU A 152 -22.28 -21.34 -24.01
C GLU A 152 -23.13 -22.21 -24.93
N GLN A 153 -22.52 -23.19 -25.62
CA GLN A 153 -23.27 -24.15 -26.43
C GLN A 153 -24.17 -25.05 -25.59
N ALA A 154 -23.68 -25.56 -24.46
CA ALA A 154 -24.47 -26.37 -23.54
C ALA A 154 -25.70 -25.59 -23.02
N GLU A 155 -25.50 -24.34 -22.61
CA GLU A 155 -26.60 -23.45 -22.18
C GLU A 155 -27.61 -23.17 -23.30
N ARG A 156 -27.15 -22.98 -24.55
CA ARG A 156 -28.04 -22.81 -25.71
C ARG A 156 -28.87 -24.06 -25.98
N ILE A 157 -28.27 -25.24 -25.88
CA ILE A 157 -28.98 -26.52 -26.05
C ILE A 157 -30.01 -26.70 -24.94
N GLU A 158 -29.66 -26.38 -23.70
CA GLU A 158 -30.59 -26.50 -22.57
C GLU A 158 -31.79 -25.56 -22.71
N ARG A 159 -31.56 -24.29 -23.07
CA ARG A 159 -32.65 -23.34 -23.37
C ARG A 159 -33.52 -23.83 -24.53
N GLY A 160 -32.91 -24.38 -25.59
CA GLY A 160 -33.65 -24.96 -26.71
C GLY A 160 -34.61 -26.08 -26.25
N LYS A 161 -34.13 -26.99 -25.40
CA LYS A 161 -34.94 -28.08 -24.84
C LYS A 161 -36.05 -27.59 -23.91
N GLN A 162 -35.83 -26.51 -23.16
CA GLN A 162 -36.87 -25.91 -22.32
C GLN A 162 -37.97 -25.28 -23.18
N ASN A 163 -37.59 -24.50 -24.19
CA ASN A 163 -38.54 -23.87 -25.10
C ASN A 163 -39.36 -24.90 -25.88
N GLU A 164 -38.74 -25.99 -26.35
CA GLU A 164 -39.43 -27.09 -27.05
C GLU A 164 -40.49 -27.74 -26.15
N LYS A 165 -40.17 -27.97 -24.87
CA LYS A 165 -41.14 -28.51 -23.90
C LYS A 165 -42.29 -27.54 -23.63
N GLU A 166 -42.05 -26.24 -23.67
CA GLU A 166 -43.10 -25.23 -23.51
C GLU A 166 -43.99 -25.17 -24.75
N THR A 167 -43.42 -25.18 -25.96
CA THR A 167 -44.19 -25.20 -27.22
C THR A 167 -45.03 -26.47 -27.34
N ASP A 168 -44.51 -27.62 -26.92
CA ASP A 168 -45.26 -28.88 -26.92
C ASP A 168 -46.46 -28.85 -25.96
N LYS A 169 -46.28 -28.24 -24.79
CA LYS A 169 -47.38 -28.05 -23.82
C LYS A 169 -48.45 -27.13 -24.37
N LEU A 170 -48.07 -25.97 -24.91
CA LEU A 170 -49.00 -25.01 -25.50
C LEU A 170 -49.75 -25.63 -26.70
N THR A 171 -49.06 -26.41 -27.54
CA THR A 171 -49.69 -27.08 -28.68
C THR A 171 -50.74 -28.10 -28.23
N LYS A 172 -50.43 -28.90 -27.20
CA LYS A 172 -51.39 -29.85 -26.60
C LYS A 172 -52.60 -29.15 -25.98
N GLU A 173 -52.41 -27.99 -25.35
CA GLU A 173 -53.50 -27.19 -24.78
C GLU A 173 -54.40 -26.60 -25.87
N ILE A 174 -53.83 -26.13 -26.98
CA ILE A 174 -54.61 -25.67 -28.14
C ILE A 174 -55.41 -26.82 -28.76
N GLU A 175 -54.81 -28.01 -28.91
CA GLU A 175 -55.50 -29.19 -29.45
C GLU A 175 -56.64 -29.66 -28.54
N SER A 176 -56.47 -29.63 -27.22
CA SER A 176 -57.53 -30.01 -26.28
C SER A 176 -58.69 -29.02 -26.28
N LEU A 177 -58.40 -27.70 -26.34
CA LEU A 177 -59.42 -26.66 -26.48
C LEU A 177 -60.19 -26.78 -27.81
N LYS A 178 -59.51 -27.11 -28.92
CA LYS A 178 -60.14 -27.29 -30.23
C LYS A 178 -61.09 -28.49 -30.28
N LYS A 179 -60.85 -29.56 -29.49
CA LYS A 179 -61.73 -30.73 -29.40
C LYS A 179 -62.96 -30.52 -28.50
N CYS A 180 -62.95 -29.48 -27.65
CA CYS A 180 -64.05 -29.17 -26.73
C CYS A 180 -65.13 -28.25 -27.33
N LYS A 181 -65.03 -27.92 -28.62
CA LYS A 181 -65.96 -27.06 -29.37
C LYS A 181 -66.54 -27.82 -30.55
#